data_AF-A0A354YYJ1-F1
#
_entry.id   AF-A0A354YYJ1-F1
#
_cell.length_a   1.000
_cell.length_b   1.000
_cell.length_c   1.000
_cell.angle_alpha   90.00
_cell.angle_beta   90.00
_cell.angle_gamma   90.00
#
_symmetry.space_group_name_H-M   'P 1'
#
loop_
_entity.id
_entity.type
_entity.pdbx_description
1 polymer ?
#
loop_
_entity_poly.entity_id
_entity_poly.type
_entity_poly.pdbx_seq_one_letter_code
_entity_poly.pdbx_strand_id
1 'polypeptide(L)'
;MLYWVISSLDTRQKNEEREEIDFHLETAQELFKYLEPEEETSNVLHLSSHPGYILAYWRINPKRWKQLEEKYGPNIGVNSLAIRLHESGSSSNTLELPVEELDGTCYFKSSSQLSYYGIIGIQKNDNFIPLMLSNPVFSNDGAEVD
;
A
#
# COMPACT_ATOMS: atom_id res chain seq x y z
N MET A 1 -8.86 6.13 14.06
CA MET A 1 -10.02 6.07 13.13
C MET A 1 -11.21 6.66 13.86
N LEU A 2 -11.80 7.71 13.31
CA LEU A 2 -12.81 8.54 13.98
C LEU A 2 -14.18 8.16 13.42
N TYR A 3 -15.10 7.70 14.27
CA TYR A 3 -16.46 7.34 13.86
C TYR A 3 -17.42 8.38 14.42
N TRP A 4 -18.08 9.14 13.55
CA TRP A 4 -19.17 10.02 13.93
C TRP A 4 -20.49 9.24 13.87
N VAL A 5 -21.12 9.05 15.02
CA VAL A 5 -22.50 8.57 15.11
C VAL A 5 -23.38 9.81 15.24
N ILE A 6 -24.15 10.13 14.19
CA ILE A 6 -25.14 11.19 14.25
C ILE A 6 -26.46 10.56 14.69
N SER A 7 -26.76 10.65 15.99
CA SER A 7 -28.09 10.33 16.49
C SER A 7 -28.98 11.56 16.26
N SER A 8 -29.95 11.47 15.36
CA SER A 8 -31.03 12.45 15.29
C SER A 8 -32.06 12.12 16.37
N LEU A 9 -31.92 12.74 17.53
CA LEU A 9 -33.01 12.87 18.50
C LEU A 9 -34.01 13.90 17.96
N ASP A 10 -34.98 13.44 17.18
CA ASP A 10 -36.15 14.27 16.86
C ASP A 10 -37.06 14.29 18.10
N THR A 11 -36.91 15.35 18.89
CA THR A 11 -37.82 15.64 19.99
C THR A 11 -39.13 16.19 19.41
N ARG A 12 -40.10 15.31 19.21
CA ARG A 12 -41.51 15.72 19.14
C ARG A 12 -42.37 14.84 20.04
N GLN A 13 -42.79 15.45 21.15
CA GLN A 13 -43.88 14.99 21.99
C GLN A 13 -45.15 14.80 21.13
N LYS A 14 -45.72 13.60 21.15
CA LYS A 14 -47.17 13.41 21.15
C LYS A 14 -47.49 12.02 21.72
N ASN A 15 -48.44 12.00 22.66
CA ASN A 15 -49.05 10.78 23.22
C ASN A 15 -49.48 9.85 22.10
N GLU A 16 -49.08 8.58 22.18
CA GLU A 16 -49.79 7.43 21.63
C GLU A 16 -49.26 6.16 22.33
N GLU A 17 -50.16 5.21 22.56
CA GLU A 17 -50.03 4.06 23.44
C GLU A 17 -48.79 3.20 23.09
N ARG A 18 -47.99 2.85 24.10
CA ARG A 18 -46.86 1.92 23.92
C ARG A 18 -47.40 0.51 23.67
N GLU A 19 -47.44 0.10 22.42
CA GLU A 19 -47.43 -1.33 22.08
C GLU A 19 -46.06 -1.90 22.51
N GLU A 20 -46.08 -2.97 23.30
CA GLU A 20 -44.88 -3.79 23.57
C GLU A 20 -44.45 -4.42 22.24
N ILE A 21 -43.56 -3.74 21.52
CA ILE A 21 -42.87 -4.31 20.38
C ILE A 21 -41.91 -5.35 20.95
N ASP A 22 -42.27 -6.62 20.83
CA ASP A 22 -41.39 -7.75 21.11
C ASP A 22 -40.28 -7.76 20.04
N PHE A 23 -39.17 -7.10 20.35
CA PHE A 23 -37.99 -7.09 19.50
C PHE A 23 -37.32 -8.47 19.55
N HIS A 24 -37.75 -9.36 18.66
CA HIS A 24 -37.01 -10.57 18.34
C HIS A 24 -35.73 -10.19 17.57
N LEU A 25 -34.68 -9.91 18.33
CA LEU A 25 -33.32 -9.73 17.84
C LEU A 25 -32.78 -11.10 17.40
N GLU A 26 -33.15 -11.51 16.18
CA GLU A 26 -32.47 -12.60 15.49
C GLU A 26 -31.02 -12.15 15.25
N THR A 27 -30.11 -12.70 16.06
CA THR A 27 -28.67 -12.48 15.88
C THR A 27 -28.28 -13.03 14.51
N ALA A 28 -28.04 -12.12 13.56
CA ALA A 28 -27.54 -12.44 12.23
C ALA A 28 -26.12 -13.03 12.33
N GLN A 29 -26.02 -14.31 12.67
CA GLN A 29 -24.76 -15.04 12.75
C GLN A 29 -24.07 -15.12 11.37
N GLU A 30 -24.79 -14.83 10.27
CA GLU A 30 -24.25 -14.79 8.92
C GLU A 30 -23.40 -13.55 8.58
N LEU A 31 -23.43 -12.49 9.42
CA LEU A 31 -22.56 -11.33 9.25
C LEU A 31 -21.16 -11.53 9.83
N PHE A 32 -20.97 -12.55 10.67
CA PHE A 32 -19.65 -13.01 11.05
C PHE A 32 -19.14 -13.96 9.97
N LYS A 33 -18.88 -13.43 8.77
CA LYS A 33 -17.85 -14.03 7.93
C LYS A 33 -16.61 -14.08 8.80
N TYR A 34 -16.26 -15.28 9.26
CA TYR A 34 -14.95 -15.56 9.83
C TYR A 34 -13.96 -14.91 8.87
N LEU A 35 -13.33 -13.82 9.30
CA LEU A 35 -12.19 -13.27 8.59
C LEU A 35 -11.23 -14.45 8.50
N GLU A 36 -11.15 -15.04 7.31
CA GLU A 36 -10.14 -16.05 7.02
C GLU A 36 -8.82 -15.47 7.54
N PRO A 37 -8.03 -16.25 8.31
CA PRO A 37 -6.79 -15.73 8.87
C PRO A 37 -6.02 -15.08 7.74
N GLU A 38 -5.78 -13.76 7.86
CA GLU A 38 -5.19 -12.91 6.83
C GLU A 38 -4.19 -13.73 6.02
N GLU A 39 -4.49 -13.95 4.74
CA GLU A 39 -3.59 -14.63 3.83
C GLU A 39 -2.19 -14.06 4.06
N GLU A 40 -1.26 -14.97 4.34
CA GLU A 40 0.13 -14.72 4.65
C GLU A 40 0.64 -13.50 3.87
N THR A 41 0.76 -12.35 4.57
CA THR A 41 0.88 -11.03 3.93
C THR A 41 1.91 -11.08 2.81
N SER A 42 1.42 -10.94 1.57
CA SER A 42 2.25 -11.12 0.39
C SER A 42 3.24 -9.96 0.27
N ASN A 43 4.36 -10.23 -0.41
CA ASN A 43 5.33 -9.18 -0.67
C ASN A 43 4.79 -8.34 -1.83
N VAL A 44 4.75 -7.03 -1.65
CA VAL A 44 4.11 -6.11 -2.60
C VAL A 44 5.08 -4.98 -2.89
N LEU A 45 5.15 -4.60 -4.17
CA LEU A 45 5.65 -3.31 -4.61
C LEU A 45 4.60 -2.75 -5.57
N HIS A 46 3.96 -1.66 -5.18
CA HIS A 46 2.91 -1.01 -5.95
C HIS A 46 3.30 0.43 -6.24
N LEU A 47 3.09 0.85 -7.50
CA LEU A 47 3.21 2.24 -7.89
C LEU A 47 1.81 2.78 -8.20
N SER A 48 1.53 4.01 -7.76
CA SER A 48 0.36 4.79 -8.15
C SER A 48 0.78 6.15 -8.70
N SER A 49 0.14 6.57 -9.79
CA SER A 49 0.38 7.88 -10.38
C SER A 49 -0.59 8.91 -9.81
N HIS A 50 -0.04 10.08 -9.47
CA HIS A 50 -0.79 11.26 -9.06
C HIS A 50 -0.32 12.47 -9.90
N PRO A 51 -1.11 13.55 -9.99
CA PRO A 51 -0.67 14.77 -10.64
C PRO A 51 0.68 15.27 -10.10
N GLY A 52 1.71 15.26 -10.95
CA GLY A 52 3.05 15.74 -10.63
C GLY A 52 3.94 14.81 -9.79
N TYR A 53 3.43 13.67 -9.31
CA TYR A 53 4.24 12.72 -8.53
C TYR A 53 3.76 11.26 -8.64
N ILE A 54 4.67 10.33 -8.35
CA ILE A 54 4.38 8.90 -8.21
C ILE A 54 4.56 8.53 -6.75
N LEU A 55 3.63 7.75 -6.22
CA LEU A 55 3.73 7.13 -4.91
C LEU A 55 4.17 5.68 -5.10
N ALA A 56 5.27 5.28 -4.45
CA ALA A 56 5.59 3.87 -4.26
C ALA A 56 5.16 3.43 -2.87
N TYR A 57 4.54 2.26 -2.83
CA TYR A 57 4.25 1.51 -1.63
C TYR A 57 4.95 0.17 -1.71
N TRP A 58 5.62 -0.24 -0.64
CA TRP A 58 6.19 -1.57 -0.54
C TRP A 58 5.86 -2.24 0.79
N ARG A 59 5.87 -3.56 0.76
CA ARG A 59 5.80 -4.42 1.93
C ARG A 59 6.57 -5.70 1.65
N ILE A 60 7.50 -6.04 2.54
CA ILE A 60 8.24 -7.30 2.52
C ILE A 60 7.83 -8.11 3.74
N ASN A 61 7.39 -9.34 3.51
CA ASN A 61 7.00 -10.25 4.58
C ASN A 61 8.22 -10.57 5.47
N PRO A 62 8.15 -10.38 6.79
CA PRO A 62 9.26 -10.66 7.70
C PRO A 62 9.81 -12.09 7.62
N LYS A 63 8.96 -13.09 7.33
CA LYS A 63 9.41 -14.48 7.15
C LYS A 63 10.29 -14.62 5.91
N ARG A 64 9.91 -13.97 4.80
CA ARG A 64 10.71 -13.98 3.57
C ARG A 64 11.99 -13.18 3.76
N TRP A 65 11.95 -12.09 4.52
CA TRP A 65 13.14 -11.32 4.86
C TRP A 65 14.18 -12.18 5.58
N LYS A 66 13.78 -12.94 6.60
CA LYS A 66 14.68 -13.89 7.30
C LYS A 66 15.30 -14.93 6.35
N GLN A 67 14.52 -15.46 5.40
CA GLN A 67 15.06 -16.38 4.39
C GLN A 67 16.10 -15.71 3.48
N LEU A 68 15.93 -14.42 3.17
CA LEU A 68 16.91 -13.65 2.40
C LEU A 68 18.19 -13.41 3.21
N GLU A 69 18.07 -13.10 4.51
CA GLU A 69 19.21 -12.98 5.43
C GLU A 69 20.01 -14.30 5.52
N GLU A 70 19.34 -15.44 5.62
CA GLU A 70 19.99 -16.76 5.61
C GLU A 70 20.69 -17.06 4.28
N LYS A 71 20.05 -16.75 3.15
CA LYS A 71 20.57 -17.05 1.82
C LYS A 71 21.78 -16.21 1.44
N TYR A 72 21.76 -14.93 1.78
CA TYR A 72 22.77 -13.97 1.30
C TYR A 72 23.73 -13.50 2.41
N GLY A 73 23.50 -13.94 3.65
CA GLY A 73 24.34 -13.76 4.82
C GLY A 73 23.85 -12.67 5.77
N PRO A 74 24.28 -12.69 7.04
CA PRO A 74 23.82 -11.78 8.11
C PRO A 74 24.20 -10.31 7.89
N ASN A 75 24.97 -9.99 6.86
CA ASN A 75 25.36 -8.62 6.51
C ASN A 75 24.28 -7.86 5.71
N ILE A 76 23.17 -8.50 5.37
CA ILE A 76 22.06 -7.86 4.65
C ILE A 76 21.08 -7.35 5.69
N GLY A 77 21.39 -6.17 6.23
CA GLY A 77 20.45 -5.40 7.03
C GLY A 77 19.44 -4.68 6.14
N VAL A 78 18.38 -4.15 6.75
CA VAL A 78 17.34 -3.39 6.03
C VAL A 78 17.95 -2.23 5.24
N ASN A 79 19.03 -1.62 5.73
CA ASN A 79 19.79 -0.55 5.07
C ASN A 79 20.38 -0.93 3.69
N SER A 80 20.38 -2.21 3.33
CA SER A 80 20.81 -2.69 2.01
C SER A 80 19.67 -2.72 0.99
N LEU A 81 18.42 -2.46 1.40
CA LEU A 81 17.29 -2.36 0.49
C LEU A 81 17.33 -1.04 -0.27
N ALA A 82 17.05 -1.12 -1.57
CA ALA A 82 16.88 0.04 -2.42
C ALA A 82 15.76 -0.19 -3.44
N ILE A 83 15.05 0.89 -3.77
CA ILE A 83 14.11 0.94 -4.88
C ILE A 83 14.81 1.63 -6.06
N ARG A 84 14.83 0.96 -7.20
CA ARG A 84 15.24 1.52 -8.49
C ARG A 84 14.02 1.82 -9.33
N LEU A 85 13.81 3.10 -9.63
CA LEU A 85 12.79 3.56 -10.56
C LEU A 85 13.39 3.71 -11.95
N HIS A 86 12.70 3.17 -12.93
CA HIS A 86 13.09 3.20 -14.33
C HIS A 86 12.05 3.98 -15.13
N GLU A 87 12.53 4.92 -15.94
CA GLU A 87 11.71 5.69 -16.87
C GLU A 87 11.64 4.99 -18.24
N SER A 88 10.44 4.84 -18.78
CA SER A 88 10.21 4.33 -20.13
C SER A 88 10.60 5.41 -21.14
N GLY A 89 11.65 5.17 -21.91
CA GLY A 89 12.17 6.10 -22.92
C GLY A 89 13.64 6.48 -22.75
N SER A 90 14.25 6.18 -21.60
CA SER A 90 15.68 6.34 -21.38
C SER A 90 16.24 5.12 -20.64
N SER A 91 17.12 4.36 -21.27
CA SER A 91 17.81 3.24 -20.62
C SER A 91 18.80 3.66 -19.55
N SER A 92 19.10 4.96 -19.43
CA SER A 92 20.08 5.52 -18.49
C SER A 92 19.49 6.29 -17.32
N ASN A 93 18.19 6.64 -17.36
CA ASN A 93 17.55 7.32 -16.23
C ASN A 93 17.01 6.28 -15.25
N THR A 94 17.86 5.90 -14.30
CA THR A 94 17.47 5.09 -13.14
C THR A 94 17.67 5.91 -11.88
N LEU A 95 16.60 6.12 -11.12
CA LEU A 95 16.67 6.75 -9.81
C LEU A 95 16.73 5.65 -8.76
N GLU A 96 17.80 5.62 -7.97
CA GLU A 96 17.96 4.67 -6.86
C GLU A 96 17.69 5.38 -5.54
N LEU A 97 16.87 4.75 -4.70
CA LEU A 97 16.47 5.28 -3.41
C LEU A 97 16.69 4.24 -2.33
N PRO A 98 17.48 4.54 -1.29
CA PRO A 98 17.63 3.64 -0.16
C PRO A 98 16.32 3.53 0.60
N VAL A 99 16.05 2.34 1.12
CA VAL A 99 14.88 2.02 1.93
C VAL A 99 15.35 1.53 3.29
N GLU A 100 14.81 2.13 4.35
CA GLU A 100 15.22 1.84 5.73
C GLU A 100 14.24 0.92 6.47
N GLU A 101 13.10 0.59 5.85
CA GLU A 101 12.01 -0.16 6.45
C GLU A 101 11.49 -1.26 5.51
N LEU A 102 11.04 -2.39 6.07
CA LEU A 102 10.51 -3.51 5.27
C LEU A 102 9.15 -3.20 4.63
N ASP A 103 8.44 -2.21 5.16
CA ASP A 103 7.20 -1.69 4.64
C ASP A 103 7.21 -0.16 4.74
N GLY A 104 6.62 0.50 3.75
CA GLY A 104 6.66 1.95 3.72
C GLY A 104 6.10 2.56 2.45
N THR A 105 6.21 3.89 2.39
CA THR A 105 5.80 4.68 1.23
C THR A 105 6.82 5.76 0.94
N CYS A 106 6.97 6.14 -0.34
CA CYS A 106 7.76 7.28 -0.74
C CYS A 106 7.22 7.92 -2.02
N TYR A 107 7.52 9.20 -2.19
CA TYR A 107 7.00 10.03 -3.27
C TYR A 107 8.13 10.45 -4.19
N PHE A 108 7.84 10.48 -5.49
CA PHE A 108 8.79 10.89 -6.53
C PHE A 108 8.17 11.94 -7.40
N LYS A 109 8.90 13.01 -7.65
CA LYS A 109 8.48 13.95 -8.69
C LYS A 109 8.49 13.20 -10.03
N SER A 110 7.37 13.26 -10.72
CA SER A 110 7.22 12.59 -12.01
C SER A 110 7.28 13.62 -13.12
N SER A 111 8.03 13.31 -14.18
CA SER A 111 7.98 14.10 -15.41
C SER A 111 6.77 13.66 -16.21
N SER A 112 6.07 14.61 -16.81
CA SER A 112 4.85 14.29 -17.55
C SER A 112 5.12 13.48 -18.80
N GLN A 113 4.16 12.61 -19.13
CA GLN A 113 4.14 11.78 -20.35
C GLN A 113 5.13 10.60 -20.38
N LEU A 114 5.75 10.25 -19.26
CA LEU A 114 6.60 9.05 -19.15
C LEU A 114 5.90 7.93 -18.38
N SER A 115 6.16 6.69 -18.77
CA SER A 115 5.82 5.52 -17.95
C SER A 115 6.96 5.19 -17.00
N TYR A 116 6.63 4.78 -15.78
CA TYR A 116 7.57 4.42 -14.74
C TYR A 116 7.31 2.99 -14.27
N TYR A 117 8.35 2.26 -13.93
CA TYR A 117 8.25 1.03 -13.14
C TYR A 117 9.37 0.99 -12.11
N GLY A 118 9.11 0.30 -11.00
CA GLY A 118 10.02 0.21 -9.86
C GLY A 118 10.48 -1.22 -9.65
N ILE A 119 11.73 -1.38 -9.24
CA ILE A 119 12.28 -2.65 -8.76
C ILE A 119 12.81 -2.41 -7.35
N ILE A 120 12.33 -3.17 -6.37
CA ILE A 120 12.95 -3.21 -5.06
C ILE A 120 13.93 -4.37 -4.99
N GLY A 121 15.10 -4.14 -4.44
CA GLY A 121 16.19 -5.11 -4.42
C GLY A 121 17.18 -4.87 -3.29
N ILE A 122 18.11 -5.81 -3.15
CA ILE A 122 19.22 -5.73 -2.20
C ILE A 122 20.45 -5.23 -2.94
N GLN A 123 21.04 -4.15 -2.44
CA GLN A 123 22.30 -3.59 -2.89
C GLN A 123 23.45 -4.23 -2.10
N LYS A 124 24.35 -4.95 -2.78
CA LYS A 124 25.50 -5.64 -2.18
C LYS A 124 26.73 -5.54 -3.07
N ASN A 125 27.80 -4.92 -2.58
CA ASN A 125 29.11 -4.86 -3.24
C ASN A 125 28.99 -4.54 -4.74
N ASP A 126 28.35 -3.42 -5.06
CA ASP A 126 28.04 -2.93 -6.41
C ASP A 126 27.05 -3.75 -7.26
N ASN A 127 26.58 -4.89 -6.74
CA ASN A 127 25.53 -5.67 -7.37
C ASN A 127 24.17 -5.36 -6.78
N PHE A 128 23.17 -5.25 -7.65
CA PHE A 128 21.77 -5.11 -7.26
C PHE A 128 21.04 -6.41 -7.54
N ILE A 129 20.47 -6.99 -6.48
CA ILE A 129 19.72 -8.24 -6.55
C ILE A 129 18.23 -7.89 -6.54
N PRO A 130 17.53 -8.00 -7.68
CA PRO A 130 16.11 -7.65 -7.75
C PRO A 130 15.29 -8.66 -6.92
N LEU A 131 14.39 -8.14 -6.08
CA LEU A 131 13.48 -8.95 -5.26
C LEU A 131 12.07 -8.94 -5.82
N MET A 132 11.57 -7.76 -6.21
CA MET A 132 10.21 -7.59 -6.75
C MET A 132 10.15 -6.45 -7.76
N LEU A 133 9.21 -6.59 -8.69
CA LEU A 133 8.92 -5.63 -9.75
C LEU A 133 7.51 -5.08 -9.54
N SER A 134 7.34 -3.77 -9.74
CA SER A 134 6.04 -3.11 -9.64
C SER A 134 5.20 -3.27 -10.92
N ASN A 135 3.92 -2.93 -10.82
CA ASN A 135 3.15 -2.55 -12.00
C ASN A 135 3.76 -1.28 -12.63
N PRO A 136 3.79 -1.17 -13.98
CA PRO A 136 4.11 0.08 -14.62
C PRO A 136 2.98 1.09 -14.42
N VAL A 137 3.33 2.37 -14.27
CA VAL A 137 2.39 3.48 -14.16
C VAL A 137 2.72 4.55 -15.18
N PHE A 138 1.71 5.18 -15.76
CA PHE A 138 1.89 6.31 -16.65
C PHE A 138 1.72 7.60 -15.86
N SER A 139 2.67 8.52 -16.00
CA SER A 139 2.61 9.82 -15.36
C SER A 139 1.59 10.72 -16.03
N ASN A 140 0.57 11.11 -15.27
CA ASN A 140 -0.36 12.15 -15.68
C ASN A 140 0.12 13.49 -15.10
N ASP A 141 0.45 14.44 -15.96
CA ASP A 141 0.32 15.85 -15.58
C ASP A 141 -1.18 16.05 -15.37
N GLY A 142 -1.59 16.46 -14.17
CA GLY A 142 -2.99 16.75 -13.90
C GLY A 142 -3.41 17.99 -14.68
N ALA A 143 -3.64 17.84 -15.98
CA ALA A 143 -4.32 18.83 -16.78
C ALA A 143 -5.72 18.96 -16.21
N GLU A 144 -5.91 19.98 -15.39
CA GLU A 144 -7.23 20.56 -15.16
C GLU A 144 -7.84 20.78 -16.54
N VAL A 145 -8.94 20.10 -16.80
CA VAL A 145 -9.77 20.36 -17.97
C VAL A 145 -10.50 21.66 -17.64
N ASP A 146 -10.01 22.77 -18.22
CA ASP A 146 -10.70 24.06 -18.25
C ASP A 146 -12.11 23.94 -18.89
#